data_AF-F9RD98-F1
#
_entry.id   AF-F9RD98-F1
#
_cell.length_a   1.000
_cell.length_b   1.000
_cell.length_c   1.000
_cell.angle_alpha   90.00
_cell.angle_beta   90.00
_cell.angle_gamma   90.00
#
_symmetry.space_group_name_H-M   'P 1'
#
loop_
_entity.id
_entity.type
_entity.pdbx_description
1 polymer ?
#
loop_
_entity_poly.entity_id
_entity_poly.type
_entity_poly.pdbx_seq_one_letter_code
_entity_poly.pdbx_strand_id
1 'polypeptide(L)' 'DQHFSDTGVYLEVMAKNGQAVDFYEHLGGENSLERLWDAPCGNQVPELVYTWSSPKQLLNILSNSLISTAETD' A
#
# COMPACT_ATOMS: atom_id res chain seq x y z
N ASP A 1 3.38 22.60 -1.16
CA ASP A 1 4.05 21.33 -1.49
C ASP A 1 5.54 21.54 -1.63
N GLN A 2 6.34 20.54 -1.27
CA GLN A 2 7.24 19.87 -2.23
C GLN A 2 8.43 19.23 -1.52
N HIS A 3 8.18 18.07 -0.92
CA HIS A 3 9.22 17.07 -0.86
C HIS A 3 8.66 15.80 -1.50
N PHE A 4 9.37 15.32 -2.54
CA PHE A 4 9.18 13.99 -3.13
C PHE A 4 7.82 13.73 -3.83
N SER A 5 7.21 14.74 -4.45
CA SER A 5 5.95 14.60 -5.19
C SER A 5 5.97 13.55 -6.30
N ASP A 6 7.16 13.26 -6.84
CA ASP A 6 7.39 12.33 -7.94
C ASP A 6 8.26 11.13 -7.53
N THR A 7 8.47 10.94 -6.22
CA THR A 7 9.20 9.77 -5.72
C THR A 7 8.22 8.67 -5.36
N GLY A 8 8.54 7.43 -5.75
CA GLY A 8 7.71 6.29 -5.41
C GLY A 8 7.51 6.14 -3.90
N VAL A 9 6.35 5.63 -3.51
CA VAL A 9 6.01 5.25 -2.14
C VAL A 9 5.91 3.74 -2.09
N TYR A 10 6.34 3.15 -0.98
CA TYR A 10 6.18 1.72 -0.74
C TYR A 10 5.62 1.46 0.66
N LEU A 11 4.91 0.35 0.80
CA LEU A 11 4.46 -0.19 2.07
C LEU A 11 4.84 -1.67 2.15
N GLU A 12 5.32 -2.07 3.32
CA GLU A 12 5.65 -3.45 3.64
C GLU A 12 4.49 -4.06 4.41
N VAL A 13 4.11 -5.30 4.10
CA VAL A 13 3.01 -6.00 4.75
C VAL A 13 3.31 -7.48 4.88
N MET A 14 3.03 -8.03 6.06
CA MET A 14 3.08 -9.48 6.24
C MET A 14 2.09 -10.15 5.29
N ALA A 15 2.53 -11.14 4.50
CA ALA A 15 1.69 -11.76 3.47
C ALA A 15 0.38 -12.34 4.02
N LYS A 16 0.36 -12.72 5.31
CA LYS A 16 -0.83 -13.20 6.02
C LYS A 16 -1.87 -12.13 6.37
N ASN A 17 -1.53 -10.85 6.25
CA ASN A 17 -2.45 -9.75 6.55
C ASN A 17 -3.32 -9.44 5.33
N GLY A 18 -4.26 -10.35 5.05
CA GLY A 18 -5.14 -10.26 3.88
C GLY A 18 -5.89 -8.92 3.79
N GLN A 19 -6.33 -8.37 4.91
CA GLN A 19 -7.03 -7.07 4.92
C GLN A 19 -6.17 -5.92 4.38
N ALA A 20 -4.88 -5.88 4.75
CA ALA A 20 -3.97 -4.86 4.26
C ALA A 20 -3.56 -5.12 2.81
N VAL A 21 -3.37 -6.37 2.42
CA VAL A 21 -3.10 -6.78 1.03
C VAL A 21 -4.25 -6.35 0.12
N ASP A 22 -5.48 -6.75 0.44
CA ASP A 22 -6.70 -6.39 -0.31
C ASP A 22 -6.85 -4.86 -0.40
N PHE A 23 -6.56 -4.15 0.69
CA PHE A 23 -6.59 -2.69 0.70
C PHE A 23 -5.55 -2.08 -0.23
N TYR A 24 -4.31 -2.57 -0.24
CA TYR A 24 -3.27 -2.04 -1.12
C TYR A 24 -3.57 -2.32 -2.59
N GLU A 25 -4.07 -3.51 -2.90
CA GLU A 25 -4.52 -3.89 -4.25
C GLU A 25 -5.69 -3.02 -4.71
N HIS A 26 -6.67 -2.76 -3.83
CA HIS A 26 -7.78 -1.84 -4.12
C HIS A 26 -7.29 -0.41 -4.40
N LEU A 27 -6.21 0.02 -3.74
CA LEU A 27 -5.55 1.30 -4.00
C LEU A 27 -4.61 1.27 -5.22
N GLY A 28 -4.66 0.22 -6.04
CA GLY A 28 -3.83 0.08 -7.23
C GLY A 28 -2.34 -0.03 -6.93
N GLY A 29 -1.98 -0.50 -5.74
CA GLY A 29 -0.59 -0.81 -5.38
C GLY A 29 -0.11 -2.02 -6.17
N GLU A 30 1.12 -1.94 -6.67
CA GLU A 30 1.78 -3.05 -7.37
C GLU A 30 2.61 -3.86 -6.36
N ASN A 31 2.38 -5.17 -6.28
CA ASN A 31 3.25 -6.06 -5.51
C ASN A 31 4.60 -6.22 -6.23
N SER A 32 5.60 -5.49 -5.74
CA SER A 32 6.92 -5.35 -6.36
C SER A 32 7.95 -6.35 -5.84
N LEU A 33 7.72 -6.90 -4.64
CA LEU A 33 8.67 -7.79 -3.98
C LEU A 33 7.94 -8.69 -2.97
N GLU A 34 8.34 -9.96 -2.95
CA GLU A 34 8.03 -10.90 -1.88
C GLU A 34 9.36 -11.38 -1.26
N ARG A 35 9.46 -11.34 0.08
CA ARG A 35 10.66 -11.76 0.80
C ARG A 35 10.32 -12.46 2.11
N LEU A 36 11.22 -13.32 2.56
CA LEU A 36 11.20 -13.83 3.93
C LEU A 36 11.88 -12.80 4.84
N TRP A 37 11.13 -12.27 5.80
CA TRP A 37 11.63 -11.38 6.83
C TRP A 37 12.03 -12.18 8.06
N ASP A 38 13.28 -12.01 8.50
CA ASP A 38 13.76 -12.59 9.75
C ASP A 38 13.22 -11.76 10.93
N ALA A 39 12.10 -12.20 11.50
CA ALA A 39 11.49 -11.51 12.62
C ALA A 39 12.39 -11.57 13.87
N PRO A 40 12.36 -10.56 14.76
CA PRO A 40 13.18 -10.54 15.98
C PRO A 40 12.98 -11.75 16.92
N CYS A 41 11.89 -12.51 16.75
CA CYS A 41 11.61 -13.73 17.49
C CYS A 41 12.28 -14.99 16.91
N GLY A 42 13.11 -14.86 15.87
CA GLY A 42 13.84 -15.97 15.24
C GLY A 42 13.01 -16.77 14.22
N ASN A 43 11.79 -16.33 13.92
CA ASN A 43 10.95 -16.94 12.90
C ASN A 43 11.05 -16.16 11.59
N GLN A 44 10.98 -16.87 10.47
CA GLN A 44 10.85 -16.24 9.15
C GLN A 44 9.39 -16.00 8.83
N VAL A 45 9.06 -14.77 8.44
CA VAL A 45 7.70 -14.36 8.09
C VAL A 45 7.68 -13.85 6.66
N PRO A 46 6.84 -14.42 5.77
CA PRO A 46 6.66 -13.87 4.43
C PRO A 46 6.11 -12.44 4.49
N GLU A 47 6.77 -11.54 3.76
CA GLU A 47 6.46 -10.13 3.63
C GLU A 47 6.35 -9.75 2.15
N LEU A 48 5.42 -8.86 1.84
CA LEU A 48 5.18 -8.30 0.53
C LEU A 48 5.50 -6.80 0.57
N VAL A 49 5.95 -6.25 -0.56
CA VAL A 49 6.16 -4.81 -0.74
C VAL A 49 5.28 -4.30 -1.87
N TYR A 50 4.34 -3.44 -1.52
CA TYR A 50 3.47 -2.76 -2.48
C TYR A 50 4.01 -1.37 -2.79
N THR A 51 4.03 -1.00 -4.07
CA THR A 51 4.59 0.27 -4.55
C THR A 51 3.60 1.10 -5.36
N TRP A 52 3.75 2.42 -5.27
CA TRP A 52 3.12 3.43 -6.12
C TRP A 52 4.19 4.34 -6.69
N SER A 53 3.99 4.79 -7.93
CA SER A 53 4.98 5.63 -8.64
C SER A 53 5.15 7.03 -8.05
N SER A 54 4.14 7.52 -7.33
CA SER A 54 4.17 8.81 -6.63
C SER A 54 3.15 8.85 -5.48
N PRO A 55 3.31 9.74 -4.48
CA PRO A 55 2.31 9.93 -3.43
C PRO A 55 1.00 10.47 -4.01
N LYS A 56 1.06 11.21 -5.13
CA LYS A 56 -0.10 11.76 -5.82
C LYS A 56 -1.02 10.67 -6.36
N GLN A 57 -0.46 9.58 -6.89
CA GLN A 57 -1.25 8.43 -7.36
C GLN A 57 -2.11 7.86 -6.23
N LEU A 58 -1.50 7.63 -5.06
CA LEU A 58 -2.18 7.11 -3.88
C LEU A 58 -3.27 8.09 -3.37
N LEU A 59 -2.93 9.38 -3.24
CA LEU A 59 -3.85 10.42 -2.77
C LEU A 59 -5.06 10.58 -3.69
N ASN A 60 -4.88 10.50 -5.01
CA ASN A 60 -5.98 10.62 -5.96
C ASN A 60 -7.01 9.50 -5.76
N ILE A 61 -6.56 8.26 -5.56
CA ILE A 61 -7.45 7.11 -5.37
C ILE A 61 -8.21 7.27 -4.05
N LEU A 62 -7.50 7.60 -2.96
CA LEU A 62 -8.12 7.85 -1.65
C LEU A 62 -9.15 8.99 -1.69
N SER A 63 -8.84 10.06 -2.40
CA SER A 63 -9.74 11.22 -2.52
C SER A 63 -11.01 10.88 -3.32
N ASN A 64 -10.88 10.06 -4.37
CA ASN A 64 -12.02 9.60 -5.17
C ASN A 64 -12.92 8.63 -4.38
N SER A 65 -12.35 7.78 -3.54
CA SER A 65 -13.11 6.87 -2.67
C SER A 65 -13.95 7.62 -1.62
N LEU A 66 -13.53 8.81 -1.18
CA LEU A 66 -14.25 9.62 -0.19
C LEU A 66 -15.43 10.40 -0.80
N ILE A 67 -15.40 10.70 -2.09
CA ILE A 67 -16.51 11.41 -2.78
C ILE A 67 -17.70 10.45 -3.00
N SER A 68 -17.45 9.16 -3.24
CA SER A 68 -18.51 8.16 -3.43
C SER A 68 -19.36 7.88 -2.18
N THR A 69 -18.88 8.21 -0.98
CA THR A 69 -19.62 8.02 0.27
C THR A 69 -20.41 9.26 0.71
N ALA A 70 -20.27 10.39 -0.02
CA ALA A 70 -20.90 11.66 0.35
C ALA A 70 -22.15 12.01 -0.48
N GLU A 71 -22.52 11.20 -1.48
CA GLU A 71 -23.69 11.43 -2.35
C GLU A 71 -24.84 10.42 -2.15
N THR A 72 -24.81 9.65 -1.07
CA THR A 72 -25.95 8.81 -0.65
C THR A 72 -26.39 9.18 0.76
N ASP A 73 -27.11 10.28 0.88
CA ASP A 73 -28.07 10.59 1.96
C ASP A 73 -29.17 11.53 1.41
#